data_AF-A0A8D8J8V1-F1
#
_entry.id   AF-A0A8D8J8V1-F1
#
_cell.length_a   1.000
_cell.length_b   1.000
_cell.length_c   1.000
_cell.angle_alpha   90.00
_cell.angle_beta   90.00
_cell.angle_gamma   90.00
#
_symmetry.space_group_name_H-M   'P 1'
#
loop_
_entity.id
_entity.type
_entity.pdbx_description
1 polymer ?
#
loop_
_entity_poly.entity_id
_entity_poly.type
_entity_poly.pdbx_seq_one_letter_code
_entity_poly.pdbx_strand_id
1 'polypeptide(L)'
;STVDNSLGQAIKNTAAAAGQHSTDRPASASRMSQCDDDLTHGEYSKYYTLVRHIGKGAYGYVKLSYRNSDRLLVISKFILKDKLVPQFMITSEDSREIPMEVYLLTHVKHPNIVNMFDWFENDKFFQVVMEIHGSGMDLFEF
;
A
#
# COMPACT_ATOMS: atom_id res chain seq x y z
N SER A 1 69.70 -16.87 4.38
CA SER A 1 69.39 -15.43 4.26
C SER A 1 68.00 -15.29 3.69
N THR A 2 67.07 -14.93 4.56
CA THR A 2 65.63 -14.81 4.31
C THR A 2 65.36 -13.68 3.32
N VAL A 3 64.58 -13.94 2.29
CA VAL A 3 64.02 -12.92 1.39
C VAL A 3 62.52 -12.94 1.60
N ASP A 4 62.03 -11.97 2.37
CA ASP A 4 60.62 -11.71 2.62
C ASP A 4 60.00 -11.13 1.34
N ASN A 5 59.27 -11.95 0.58
CA ASN A 5 58.38 -11.45 -0.46
C ASN A 5 56.96 -11.30 0.09
N SER A 6 56.67 -10.05 0.42
CA SER A 6 55.44 -9.48 0.94
C SER A 6 54.15 -10.04 0.31
N LEU A 7 53.27 -10.59 1.16
CA LEU A 7 51.90 -11.01 0.88
C LEU A 7 50.99 -9.89 0.29
N GLY A 8 51.47 -8.64 0.23
CA GLY A 8 50.71 -7.49 -0.26
C GLY A 8 50.50 -7.41 -1.79
N GLN A 9 51.19 -8.23 -2.59
CA GLN A 9 51.08 -8.18 -4.06
C GLN A 9 50.03 -9.15 -4.64
N ALA A 10 49.60 -10.17 -3.88
CA ALA A 10 48.63 -11.16 -4.35
C ALA A 10 47.17 -10.66 -4.35
N ILE A 11 46.86 -9.60 -3.59
CA ILE A 11 45.50 -9.06 -3.47
C ILE A 11 45.14 -8.12 -4.64
N LYS A 12 46.14 -7.53 -5.31
CA LYS A 12 45.88 -6.57 -6.40
C LYS A 12 45.51 -7.21 -7.74
N ASN A 13 45.77 -8.51 -7.92
CA ASN A 13 45.53 -9.21 -9.19
C ASN A 13 44.14 -9.89 -9.27
N THR A 14 43.36 -9.93 -8.18
CA THR A 14 41.96 -10.40 -8.23
C THR A 14 40.98 -9.28 -8.62
N ALA A 15 41.43 -8.01 -8.60
CA ALA A 15 40.59 -6.84 -8.89
C ALA A 15 40.41 -6.54 -10.39
N ALA A 16 41.00 -7.33 -11.30
CA ALA A 16 40.99 -7.04 -12.74
C ALA A 16 40.14 -7.99 -13.62
N ALA A 17 39.38 -8.93 -13.03
CA ALA A 17 38.63 -9.95 -13.78
C ALA A 17 37.15 -10.13 -13.38
N ALA A 18 36.54 -9.15 -12.71
CA ALA A 18 35.10 -9.15 -12.38
C ALA A 18 34.38 -7.94 -13.00
N GLY A 19 34.60 -7.74 -14.30
CA GLY A 19 33.71 -6.93 -15.13
C GLY A 19 32.57 -7.82 -15.63
N GLN A 20 31.34 -7.29 -15.56
CA GLN A 20 30.05 -7.90 -15.95
C GLN A 20 29.35 -8.74 -14.87
N HIS A 21 28.78 -8.05 -13.88
CA HIS A 21 27.55 -8.54 -13.26
C HIS A 21 26.43 -7.53 -13.52
N SER A 22 25.59 -7.85 -14.51
CA SER A 22 24.28 -7.24 -14.68
C SER A 22 23.50 -7.45 -13.38
N THR A 23 23.24 -6.38 -12.63
CA THR A 23 22.34 -6.44 -11.49
C THR A 23 20.92 -6.47 -12.04
N ASP A 24 20.43 -7.67 -12.37
CA ASP A 24 19.01 -7.93 -12.58
C ASP A 24 18.29 -7.72 -11.24
N ARG A 25 17.98 -6.46 -10.95
CA ARG A 25 17.08 -6.07 -9.86
C ARG A 25 15.71 -6.68 -10.19
N PRO A 26 15.10 -7.49 -9.31
CA PRO A 26 14.05 -8.40 -9.73
C PRO A 26 12.81 -7.61 -10.13
N ALA A 27 12.29 -7.88 -11.32
CA ALA A 27 11.09 -7.23 -11.87
C ALA A 27 9.88 -7.28 -10.91
N SER A 28 9.83 -8.24 -9.99
CA SER A 28 8.78 -8.35 -8.95
C SER A 28 8.77 -7.20 -7.94
N ALA A 29 9.94 -6.70 -7.51
CA ALA A 29 10.00 -5.52 -6.63
C ALA A 29 9.51 -4.27 -7.35
N SER A 30 9.85 -4.14 -8.64
CA SER A 30 9.37 -3.03 -9.48
C SER A 30 7.86 -3.07 -9.72
N ARG A 31 7.28 -4.27 -9.90
CA ARG A 31 5.83 -4.45 -10.11
C ARG A 31 5.01 -4.20 -8.84
N MET A 32 5.53 -4.58 -7.67
CA MET A 32 4.91 -4.24 -6.38
C MET A 32 4.98 -2.73 -6.11
N SER A 33 6.12 -2.10 -6.40
CA SER A 33 6.27 -0.63 -6.30
C SER A 33 5.27 0.10 -7.20
N GLN A 34 5.14 -0.33 -8.47
CA GLN A 34 4.19 0.26 -9.42
C GLN A 34 2.73 0.10 -8.96
N CYS A 35 2.39 -1.03 -8.35
CA CYS A 35 1.06 -1.25 -7.78
C CYS A 35 0.78 -0.27 -6.64
N ASP A 36 1.75 -0.04 -5.76
CA ASP A 36 1.59 0.86 -4.62
C ASP A 36 1.55 2.35 -5.05
N ASP A 37 2.26 2.72 -6.12
CA ASP A 37 2.19 4.07 -6.70
C ASP A 37 0.78 4.37 -7.24
N ASP A 38 0.18 3.43 -7.97
CA ASP A 38 -1.21 3.53 -8.46
C ASP A 38 -2.23 3.65 -7.32
N LEU A 39 -2.02 2.91 -6.23
CA LEU A 39 -2.90 2.95 -5.05
C LEU A 39 -2.85 4.31 -4.36
N THR A 40 -1.68 4.93 -4.27
CA THR A 40 -1.46 6.17 -3.50
C THR A 40 -1.65 7.46 -4.30
N HIS A 41 -1.70 7.37 -5.63
CA HIS A 41 -1.81 8.53 -6.50
C HIS A 41 -2.98 9.45 -6.11
N GLY A 42 -2.76 10.76 -6.21
CA GLY A 42 -3.75 11.80 -5.88
C GLY A 42 -3.69 12.29 -4.43
N GLU A 43 -4.80 12.83 -3.94
CA GLU A 43 -4.90 13.49 -2.63
C GLU A 43 -4.49 12.59 -1.46
N TYR A 44 -4.78 11.29 -1.53
CA TYR A 44 -4.44 10.31 -0.49
C TYR A 44 -2.97 10.40 -0.04
N SER A 45 -2.03 10.48 -0.99
CA SER A 45 -0.58 10.51 -0.71
C SER A 45 -0.14 11.68 0.16
N LYS A 46 -0.91 12.78 0.20
CA LYS A 46 -0.60 13.94 1.04
C LYS A 46 -0.83 13.64 2.52
N TYR A 47 -1.84 12.83 2.81
CA TYR A 47 -2.32 12.58 4.17
C TYR A 47 -1.90 11.23 4.73
N TYR A 48 -1.60 10.25 3.87
CA TYR A 48 -1.36 8.87 4.27
C TYR A 48 -0.15 8.25 3.59
N THR A 49 0.56 7.38 4.32
CA THR A 49 1.70 6.60 3.83
C THR A 49 1.43 5.11 4.00
N LEU A 50 1.60 4.32 2.93
CA LEU A 50 1.45 2.86 2.99
C LEU A 50 2.54 2.23 3.86
N VAL A 51 2.18 1.21 4.63
CA VAL A 51 3.09 0.43 5.48
C VAL A 51 3.25 -0.98 4.94
N ARG A 52 2.16 -1.75 4.88
CA ARG A 52 2.21 -3.13 4.40
C ARG A 52 0.86 -3.58 3.87
N HIS A 53 0.89 -4.63 3.05
CA HIS A 53 -0.31 -5.32 2.62
C HIS A 53 -0.95 -6.09 3.78
N ILE A 54 -2.27 -5.96 3.92
CA ILE A 54 -3.08 -6.71 4.89
C ILE A 54 -3.85 -7.80 4.17
N GLY A 55 -4.52 -7.48 3.06
CA GLY A 55 -5.34 -8.45 2.36
C GLY A 55 -5.80 -7.99 0.98
N LYS A 56 -6.33 -8.93 0.21
CA LYS A 56 -6.92 -8.70 -1.10
C LYS A 56 -8.34 -9.26 -1.12
N GLY A 57 -9.32 -8.39 -1.37
CA GLY A 57 -10.72 -8.78 -1.55
C GLY A 57 -11.10 -8.94 -3.01
N ALA A 58 -12.36 -9.28 -3.26
CA ALA A 58 -12.91 -9.39 -4.62
C ALA A 58 -12.75 -8.09 -5.44
N TYR A 59 -12.96 -6.96 -4.78
CA TYR A 59 -13.04 -5.63 -5.41
C TYR A 59 -11.78 -4.78 -5.26
N GLY A 60 -10.74 -5.28 -4.58
CA GLY A 60 -9.56 -4.46 -4.35
C GLY A 60 -8.61 -4.95 -3.25
N TYR A 61 -7.93 -4.00 -2.62
CA TYR A 61 -6.81 -4.25 -1.72
C TYR A 61 -6.99 -3.55 -0.39
N VAL A 62 -6.44 -4.15 0.66
CA VAL A 62 -6.41 -3.59 2.01
C VAL A 62 -4.96 -3.47 2.43
N LYS A 63 -4.56 -2.26 2.81
CA LYS A 63 -3.21 -1.95 3.31
C LYS A 63 -3.30 -1.36 4.71
N LEU A 64 -2.28 -1.62 5.49
CA LEU A 64 -1.98 -0.86 6.69
C LEU A 64 -1.26 0.41 6.26
N SER A 65 -1.64 1.54 6.84
CA SER A 65 -1.08 2.85 6.51
C SER A 65 -0.88 3.67 7.78
N TYR A 66 -0.06 4.71 7.68
CA TYR A 66 0.04 5.78 8.68
C TYR A 66 -0.69 7.01 8.20
N ARG A 67 -1.44 7.66 9.09
CA ARG A 67 -1.82 9.07 8.92
C ARG A 67 -0.60 9.94 9.19
N ASN A 68 -0.27 10.81 8.24
CA ASN A 68 0.99 11.55 8.24
C ASN A 68 1.06 12.59 9.37
N SER A 69 -0.07 13.16 9.76
CA SER A 69 -0.15 14.25 10.75
C SER A 69 0.22 13.82 12.17
N ASP A 70 -0.17 12.62 12.58
CA ASP A 70 -0.04 12.14 13.96
C ASP A 70 0.54 10.73 14.08
N ARG A 71 0.91 10.11 12.95
CA ARG A 71 1.43 8.74 12.87
C ARG A 71 0.45 7.69 13.38
N LEU A 72 -0.85 7.99 13.37
CA LEU A 72 -1.87 7.00 13.69
C LEU A 72 -1.86 5.88 12.65
N LEU A 73 -1.82 4.63 13.12
CA LEU A 73 -2.02 3.46 12.25
C LEU A 73 -3.50 3.34 11.86
N VAL A 74 -3.75 3.15 10.57
CA VAL A 74 -5.08 3.07 9.97
C VAL A 74 -5.17 1.95 8.94
N ILE A 75 -6.38 1.55 8.60
CA ILE A 75 -6.66 0.67 7.47
C ILE A 75 -7.01 1.53 6.25
N SER A 76 -6.35 1.27 5.13
CA SER A 76 -6.69 1.85 3.82
C SER A 76 -7.19 0.76 2.88
N LYS A 77 -8.44 0.87 2.47
CA LYS A 77 -9.08 0.00 1.50
C LYS A 77 -9.15 0.71 0.14
N PHE A 78 -8.59 0.07 -0.86
CA PHE A 78 -8.54 0.55 -2.24
C PHE A 78 -9.51 -0.26 -3.08
N ILE A 79 -10.59 0.36 -3.52
CA ILE A 79 -11.67 -0.28 -4.29
C ILE A 79 -11.47 0.06 -5.77
N LEU A 80 -11.27 -0.95 -6.61
CA LEU A 80 -11.10 -0.79 -8.06
C LEU A 80 -12.40 -0.30 -8.69
N LYS A 81 -12.35 0.85 -9.37
CA LYS A 81 -13.52 1.41 -10.06
C LYS A 81 -14.03 0.48 -11.16
N ASP A 82 -13.15 -0.09 -11.95
CA ASP A 82 -13.49 -1.00 -13.06
C ASP A 82 -14.21 -2.29 -12.60
N LYS A 83 -14.15 -2.61 -11.30
CA LYS A 83 -14.83 -3.78 -10.73
C LYS A 83 -16.19 -3.45 -10.10
N LEU A 84 -16.56 -2.17 -10.01
CA LEU A 84 -17.83 -1.76 -9.45
C LEU A 84 -18.90 -1.80 -10.53
N VAL A 85 -19.97 -2.53 -10.25
CA VAL A 85 -21.18 -2.49 -11.07
C VAL A 85 -22.14 -1.41 -10.53
N PRO A 86 -23.04 -0.86 -11.35
CA PRO A 86 -23.93 0.23 -10.94
C PRO A 86 -24.73 -0.03 -9.66
N GLN A 87 -25.06 -1.30 -9.36
CA GLN A 87 -25.79 -1.69 -8.14
C GLN A 87 -25.01 -1.42 -6.84
N PHE A 88 -23.69 -1.28 -6.90
CA PHE A 88 -22.84 -0.96 -5.74
C PHE A 88 -22.43 0.51 -5.69
N MET A 89 -22.99 1.34 -6.57
CA MET A 89 -22.79 2.79 -6.60
C MET A 89 -24.04 3.51 -6.09
N ILE A 90 -23.83 4.62 -5.40
CA ILE A 90 -24.89 5.49 -4.89
C ILE A 90 -24.60 6.90 -5.38
N THR A 91 -25.64 7.56 -5.88
CA THR A 91 -25.60 9.00 -6.13
C THR A 91 -25.79 9.72 -4.79
N SER A 92 -24.75 10.38 -4.30
CA SER A 92 -24.80 11.18 -3.07
C SER A 92 -25.61 12.47 -3.27
N GLU A 93 -25.90 13.17 -2.18
CA GLU A 93 -26.68 14.42 -2.16
C GLU A 93 -26.07 15.52 -3.06
N ASP A 94 -24.75 15.53 -3.23
CA ASP A 94 -24.00 16.43 -4.11
C ASP A 94 -23.87 15.90 -5.55
N SER A 95 -24.71 14.93 -5.95
CA SER A 95 -24.75 14.32 -7.28
C SER A 95 -23.45 13.62 -7.71
N ARG A 96 -22.63 13.16 -6.75
CA ARG A 96 -21.45 12.33 -7.04
C ARG A 96 -21.79 10.85 -6.97
N GLU A 97 -21.20 10.05 -7.84
CA GLU A 97 -21.30 8.60 -7.74
C GLU A 97 -20.20 8.08 -6.81
N ILE A 98 -20.62 7.53 -5.67
CA ILE A 98 -19.70 6.96 -4.68
C ILE A 98 -20.04 5.49 -4.44
N PRO A 99 -19.07 4.66 -4.01
CA PRO A 99 -19.36 3.30 -3.59
C PRO A 99 -20.35 3.30 -2.42
N MET A 100 -21.26 2.33 -2.42
CA MET A 100 -22.18 2.08 -1.32
C MET A 100 -21.46 1.98 0.03
N GLU A 101 -20.25 1.42 0.06
CA GLU A 101 -19.41 1.35 1.25
C GLU A 101 -19.07 2.73 1.82
N VAL A 102 -18.68 3.69 0.97
CA VAL A 102 -18.38 5.07 1.40
C VAL A 102 -19.64 5.72 1.96
N TYR A 103 -20.76 5.57 1.25
CA TYR A 103 -22.04 6.14 1.68
C TYR A 103 -22.47 5.60 3.05
N LEU A 104 -22.47 4.27 3.23
CA LEU A 104 -22.88 3.63 4.48
C LEU A 104 -21.97 4.02 5.65
N LEU A 105 -20.65 3.99 5.48
CA LEU A 105 -19.70 4.35 6.55
C LEU A 105 -19.72 5.85 6.90
N THR A 106 -20.21 6.70 5.99
CA THR A 106 -20.48 8.11 6.29
C THR A 106 -21.68 8.27 7.22
N HIS A 107 -22.75 7.52 6.97
CA HIS A 107 -24.06 7.74 7.64
C HIS A 107 -24.30 6.85 8.86
N VAL A 108 -23.62 5.71 8.98
CA VAL A 108 -23.81 4.76 10.09
C VAL A 108 -22.70 4.94 11.13
N LYS A 109 -23.08 5.31 12.35
CA LYS A 109 -22.17 5.47 13.50
C LYS A 109 -22.65 4.61 14.66
N HIS A 110 -21.86 3.61 15.05
CA HIS A 110 -22.18 2.68 16.11
C HIS A 110 -20.89 2.07 16.71
N PRO A 111 -20.80 1.80 18.02
CA PRO A 111 -19.57 1.27 18.65
C PRO A 111 -19.04 -0.04 18.05
N ASN A 112 -19.89 -0.82 17.40
CA ASN A 112 -19.54 -2.11 16.77
C ASN A 112 -19.40 -2.03 15.24
N ILE A 113 -19.35 -0.82 14.67
CA ILE A 113 -19.15 -0.58 13.25
C ILE A 113 -17.93 0.30 13.11
N VAL A 114 -17.03 -0.08 12.21
CA VAL A 114 -15.76 0.63 12.00
C VAL A 114 -16.00 2.09 11.63
N ASN A 115 -15.27 2.99 12.28
CA ASN A 115 -15.28 4.40 11.94
C ASN A 115 -14.41 4.68 10.71
N MET A 116 -15.02 5.24 9.67
CA MET A 116 -14.29 5.84 8.54
C MET A 116 -13.80 7.23 8.94
N PHE A 117 -12.51 7.50 8.73
CA PHE A 117 -11.90 8.80 8.95
C PHE A 117 -12.02 9.67 7.71
N ASP A 118 -11.60 9.16 6.57
CA ASP A 118 -11.55 9.89 5.31
C ASP A 118 -11.84 8.93 4.15
N TRP A 119 -12.19 9.50 3.00
CA TRP A 119 -12.13 8.80 1.73
C TRP A 119 -11.64 9.75 0.64
N PHE A 120 -10.97 9.17 -0.35
CA PHE A 120 -10.43 9.88 -1.50
C PHE A 120 -10.74 9.09 -2.76
N GLU A 121 -10.40 9.70 -3.89
CA GLU A 121 -10.62 9.13 -5.20
C GLU A 121 -9.44 9.51 -6.10
N ASN A 122 -8.99 8.54 -6.89
CA ASN A 122 -8.11 8.77 -8.03
C ASN A 122 -8.68 8.05 -9.26
N ASP A 123 -7.97 8.07 -10.40
CA ASP A 123 -8.49 7.52 -11.66
C ASP A 123 -8.88 6.04 -11.57
N LYS A 124 -8.22 5.25 -10.74
CA LYS A 124 -8.38 3.79 -10.66
C LYS A 124 -9.12 3.32 -9.41
N PHE A 125 -9.06 4.07 -8.32
CA PHE A 125 -9.49 3.62 -7.00
C PHE A 125 -10.34 4.65 -6.26
N PHE A 126 -11.32 4.13 -5.52
CA PHE A 126 -11.78 4.78 -4.30
C PHE A 126 -10.88 4.33 -3.14
N GLN A 127 -10.41 5.28 -2.33
CA GLN A 127 -9.42 5.09 -1.27
C GLN A 127 -10.09 5.38 0.08
N VAL A 128 -10.58 4.36 0.77
CA VAL A 128 -11.33 4.48 2.02
C VAL A 128 -10.40 4.27 3.21
N VAL A 129 -10.36 5.23 4.14
CA VAL A 129 -9.51 5.18 5.33
C VAL A 129 -10.35 5.02 6.59
N MET A 130 -10.02 4.03 7.40
CA MET A 130 -10.80 3.66 8.58
C MET A 130 -9.90 3.29 9.76
N GLU A 131 -10.48 3.29 10.96
CA GLU A 131 -9.80 2.82 12.17
C GLU A 131 -9.36 1.36 12.07
N ILE A 132 -8.34 0.99 12.82
CA ILE A 132 -8.00 -0.41 13.05
C ILE A 132 -8.89 -0.92 14.18
N HIS A 133 -9.65 -1.98 13.91
CA HIS A 133 -10.50 -2.59 14.94
C HIS A 133 -9.71 -3.62 15.76
N GLY A 134 -9.75 -3.49 17.10
CA GLY A 134 -9.08 -4.42 18.01
C GLY A 134 -7.57 -4.56 17.74
N SER A 135 -7.09 -5.80 17.66
CA SER A 135 -5.71 -6.13 17.27
C SER A 135 -5.48 -6.15 15.76
N GLY A 136 -6.51 -5.86 14.95
CA GLY A 136 -6.47 -5.95 13.49
C GLY A 136 -6.61 -7.37 12.94
N MET A 137 -7.03 -8.34 13.76
CA MET A 137 -7.36 -9.70 13.31
C MET A 137 -8.85 -9.82 13.00
N ASP A 138 -9.17 -10.54 11.92
CA ASP A 138 -10.56 -10.85 11.58
C ASP A 138 -11.07 -12.07 12.37
N LEU A 139 -12.38 -12.32 12.29
CA LEU A 139 -13.06 -13.39 13.04
C LEU A 139 -12.62 -14.81 12.63
N PHE A 140 -12.02 -14.99 11.45
CA PHE A 140 -11.60 -16.30 10.94
C PHE A 140 -10.16 -16.64 11.30
N GLU A 141 -9.39 -15.67 11.80
CA GLU A 141 -8.01 -15.85 12.27
C GLU A 141 -7.92 -16.14 13.79
N PHE A 142 -9.06 -16.30 14.48
CA PHE A 142 -9.13 -16.69 15.90
C PHE A 142 -9.04 -18.20 16.14
#